data_AF-A0A7K4VEH2-F1
#
_entry.id   AF-A0A7K4VEH2-F1
#
_cell.length_a   1.000
_cell.length_b   1.000
_cell.length_c   1.000
_cell.angle_alpha   90.00
_cell.angle_beta   90.00
_cell.angle_gamma   90.00
#
_symmetry.space_group_name_H-M   'P 1'
#
loop_
_entity.id
_entity.type
_entity.pdbx_description
1 polymer ?
#
loop_
_entity_poly.entity_id
_entity_poly.type
_entity_poly.pdbx_seq_one_letter_code
_entity_poly.pdbx_strand_id
1 'polypeptide(L)'
;MADGALSPGVNLEAFSQAIAAIQALRSSVTRVFDCLKDGMRNKETLEGREKGFVAAFQESLHSVSRDLGELERLSNLVGKPSENHPLHNSGLLSLDPVQDKTPLYSQLLQAYKWSNKLQYHAGLASGLLNQQSLKRSANQMGVSAKRRPKAQPTTLVLPPQYVDDVINRIDRMFPEMSIQLSRPNGTSAMLLVTLGKVLKVIVVMRSLFIDRTIVKGYSENVYTEDGKLDIWSKSNYQVFQKVTDHATTALLHYQLPQMPDVVVRSFMTWLRSYIKLFQAPCQRCGKFLQDGLPPTWRDFRTLEAFHDTCRQ
;
A
#
# COMPACT_ATOMS: atom_id res chain seq x y z
N MET A 1 13.40 -2.75 32.59
CA MET A 1 14.68 -3.04 33.25
C MET A 1 15.54 -3.83 32.27
N ALA A 2 16.85 -3.56 32.25
CA ALA A 2 17.83 -3.79 31.17
C ALA A 2 17.71 -2.75 30.05
N ASP A 3 18.13 -1.50 30.25
CA ASP A 3 19.49 -0.98 30.51
C ASP A 3 20.36 -0.96 29.23
N GLY A 4 21.00 0.18 29.01
CA GLY A 4 21.49 0.62 27.71
C GLY A 4 22.65 -0.19 27.15
N ALA A 5 22.48 -0.70 25.94
CA ALA A 5 23.61 -1.02 25.07
C ALA A 5 23.98 0.25 24.30
N LEU A 6 24.84 1.07 24.91
CA LEU A 6 25.60 2.11 24.24
C LEU A 6 26.23 1.55 22.95
N SER A 7 26.10 2.31 21.86
CA SER A 7 26.67 1.96 20.57
C SER A 7 28.16 1.60 20.68
N PRO A 8 28.62 0.48 20.10
CA PRO A 8 30.03 0.18 20.08
C PRO A 8 30.74 1.12 19.08
N GLY A 9 31.70 1.89 19.58
CA GLY A 9 32.94 2.13 18.83
C GLY A 9 33.12 3.45 18.08
N VAL A 10 32.41 4.53 18.41
CA VAL A 10 32.75 5.86 17.86
C VAL A 10 33.30 6.74 18.98
N ASN A 11 34.58 7.09 18.91
CA ASN A 11 35.20 8.03 19.84
C ASN A 11 34.72 9.45 19.50
N LEU A 12 33.58 9.86 20.08
CA LEU A 12 32.96 11.17 19.83
C LEU A 12 33.92 12.33 20.15
N GLU A 13 34.80 12.16 21.14
CA GLU A 13 35.80 13.15 21.53
C GLU A 13 36.89 13.29 20.46
N ALA A 14 37.39 12.17 19.91
CA ALA A 14 38.29 12.18 18.77
C ALA A 14 37.64 12.79 17.52
N PHE A 15 36.33 12.58 17.31
CA PHE A 15 35.58 13.22 16.23
C PHE A 15 35.50 14.74 16.39
N SER A 16 35.20 15.23 17.59
CA SER A 16 35.16 16.66 17.88
C SER A 16 36.52 17.31 17.67
N GLN A 17 37.59 16.65 18.14
CA GLN A 17 38.97 17.10 17.95
C GLN A 17 39.38 17.06 16.47
N ALA A 18 38.99 16.03 15.71
CA ALA A 18 39.25 15.93 14.27
C ALA A 18 38.56 17.06 13.48
N ILE A 19 37.32 17.42 13.84
CA ILE A 19 36.61 18.55 13.23
C ILE A 19 37.34 19.88 13.51
N ALA A 20 37.81 20.08 14.75
CA ALA A 20 38.61 21.25 15.10
C ALA A 20 39.95 21.27 14.33
N ALA A 21 40.63 20.13 14.17
CA ALA A 21 41.85 20.00 13.39
C ALA A 21 41.62 20.30 11.89
N ILE A 22 40.48 19.89 11.32
CA ILE A 22 40.09 20.25 9.94
C ILE A 22 39.93 21.77 9.81
N GLN A 23 39.32 22.43 10.79
CA GLN A 23 39.16 23.89 10.78
C GLN A 23 40.51 24.61 10.88
N ALA A 24 41.41 24.12 11.73
CA ALA A 24 42.77 24.63 11.85
C ALA A 24 43.55 24.47 10.54
N LEU A 25 43.51 23.27 9.93
CA LEU A 25 44.16 22.98 8.65
C LEU A 25 43.63 23.89 7.54
N ARG A 26 42.31 24.09 7.45
CA ARG A 26 41.72 25.03 6.49
C ARG A 26 42.26 26.45 6.70
N SER A 27 42.35 26.90 7.94
CA SER A 27 42.88 28.22 8.28
C SER A 27 44.36 28.37 7.91
N SER A 28 45.18 27.35 8.17
CA SER A 28 46.60 27.31 7.78
C SER A 28 46.78 27.31 6.26
N VAL A 29 45.97 26.54 5.53
CA VAL A 29 45.97 26.55 4.06
C VAL A 29 45.53 27.91 3.51
N THR A 30 44.50 28.54 4.09
CA THR A 30 44.09 29.90 3.72
C THR A 30 45.22 30.90 3.95
N ARG A 31 45.98 30.81 5.06
CA ARG A 31 47.16 31.66 5.30
C ARG A 31 48.25 31.49 4.24
N VAL A 32 48.48 30.28 3.75
CA VAL A 32 49.42 30.04 2.64
C VAL A 32 48.94 30.75 1.37
N PHE A 33 47.65 30.64 1.04
CA PHE A 33 47.08 31.33 -0.11
C PHE A 33 47.06 32.86 0.06
N ASP A 34 46.79 33.36 1.26
CA ASP A 34 46.86 34.79 1.56
C ASP A 34 48.30 35.30 1.48
N CYS A 35 49.29 34.52 1.95
CA CYS A 35 50.71 34.84 1.81
C CYS A 35 51.13 34.91 0.33
N LEU A 36 50.68 33.96 -0.50
CA LEU A 36 50.90 33.99 -1.96
C LEU A 36 50.19 35.17 -2.64
N LYS A 37 48.97 35.48 -2.21
CA LYS A 37 48.15 36.58 -2.74
C LYS A 37 48.74 37.95 -2.40
N ASP A 38 49.18 38.15 -1.17
CA ASP A 38 49.74 39.43 -0.71
C ASP A 38 51.15 39.67 -1.25
N GLY A 39 51.89 38.60 -1.59
CA GLY A 39 53.20 38.66 -2.22
C GLY A 39 54.25 39.41 -1.39
N MET A 40 55.26 39.96 -2.06
CA MET A 40 56.30 40.76 -1.41
C MET A 40 55.81 42.19 -1.14
N ARG A 41 55.18 42.44 0.02
CA ARG A 41 54.74 43.79 0.40
C ARG A 41 55.91 44.71 0.77
N ASN A 42 55.81 45.99 0.36
CA ASN A 42 56.85 47.03 0.47
C ASN A 42 57.30 47.32 1.91
N LYS A 43 58.48 46.79 2.29
CA LYS A 43 59.45 47.40 3.21
C LYS A 43 60.87 47.13 2.65
N GLU A 44 61.84 47.97 3.00
CA GLU A 44 63.11 48.27 2.26
C GLU A 44 64.01 47.09 1.83
N THR A 45 64.91 47.37 0.86
CA THR A 45 65.93 46.53 0.16
C THR A 45 65.51 45.15 -0.43
N LEU A 46 65.78 44.94 -1.73
CA LEU A 46 65.34 43.77 -2.52
C LEU A 46 65.74 42.40 -1.93
N GLU A 47 66.96 42.24 -1.41
CA GLU A 47 67.43 40.95 -0.85
C GLU A 47 66.81 40.62 0.52
N GLY A 48 66.46 41.64 1.33
CA GLY A 48 65.78 41.45 2.60
C GLY A 48 64.33 41.03 2.43
N ARG A 49 63.68 41.49 1.35
CA ARG A 49 62.30 41.18 0.99
C ARG A 49 62.10 39.71 0.64
N GLU A 50 62.99 39.17 -0.19
CA GLU A 50 62.91 37.77 -0.62
C GLU A 50 63.14 36.84 0.57
N LYS A 51 64.17 37.09 1.38
CA LYS A 51 64.47 36.27 2.56
C LYS A 51 63.35 36.31 3.61
N GLY A 52 62.77 37.48 3.87
CA GLY A 52 61.65 37.63 4.81
C GLY A 52 60.37 36.96 4.32
N PHE A 53 60.06 37.09 3.02
CA PHE A 53 58.91 36.43 2.40
C PHE A 53 59.08 34.90 2.40
N VAL A 54 60.25 34.39 2.01
CA VAL A 54 60.55 32.95 2.01
C VAL A 54 60.47 32.39 3.42
N ALA A 55 60.97 33.09 4.44
CA ALA A 55 60.86 32.66 5.83
C ALA A 55 59.40 32.57 6.30
N ALA A 56 58.57 33.60 6.02
CA ALA A 56 57.15 33.61 6.39
C ALA A 56 56.33 32.54 5.63
N PHE A 57 56.68 32.31 4.36
CA PHE A 57 56.06 31.28 3.54
C PHE A 57 56.44 29.87 4.02
N GLN A 58 57.72 29.65 4.35
CA GLN A 58 58.19 28.42 4.98
C GLN A 58 57.47 28.17 6.30
N GLU A 59 57.34 29.16 7.18
CA GLU A 59 56.62 29.03 8.45
C GLU A 59 55.15 28.62 8.23
N SER A 60 54.48 29.23 7.24
CA SER A 60 53.10 28.91 6.86
C SER A 60 52.97 27.47 6.35
N LEU A 61 53.94 26.98 5.55
CA LEU A 61 53.98 25.59 5.09
C LEU A 61 54.26 24.59 6.22
N HIS A 62 55.14 24.93 7.17
CA HIS A 62 55.37 24.10 8.36
C HIS A 62 54.11 24.02 9.24
N SER A 63 53.34 25.11 9.34
CA SER A 63 52.05 25.10 10.02
C SER A 63 51.05 24.14 9.36
N VAL A 64 50.96 24.15 8.02
CA VAL A 64 50.12 23.20 7.26
C VAL A 64 50.56 21.76 7.50
N SER A 65 51.87 21.47 7.45
CA SER A 65 52.40 20.13 7.68
C SER A 65 52.09 19.62 9.09
N ARG A 66 52.20 20.49 10.11
CA ARG A 66 51.86 20.16 11.49
C ARG A 66 50.37 19.87 11.66
N ASP A 67 49.51 20.74 11.12
CA ASP A 67 48.06 20.59 11.27
C ASP A 67 47.54 19.36 10.48
N LEU A 68 48.18 19.02 9.36
CA LEU A 68 47.92 17.79 8.61
C LEU A 68 48.34 16.55 9.41
N GLY A 69 49.53 16.56 10.01
CA GLY A 69 50.00 15.44 10.84
C GLY A 69 49.11 15.19 12.07
N GLU A 70 48.59 16.25 12.69
CA GLU A 70 47.64 16.12 13.79
C GLU A 70 46.28 15.56 13.32
N LEU A 71 45.81 15.97 12.14
CA LEU A 71 44.60 15.42 11.54
C LEU A 71 44.75 13.93 11.20
N GLU A 72 45.89 13.51 10.67
CA GLU A 72 46.18 12.09 10.39
C GLU A 72 46.20 11.25 11.68
N ARG A 73 46.80 11.78 12.75
CA ARG A 73 46.81 11.13 14.07
C ARG A 73 45.40 10.96 14.62
N LEU A 74 44.56 11.99 14.52
CA LEU A 74 43.16 11.97 14.99
C LEU A 74 42.28 11.06 14.13
N SER A 75 42.51 10.99 12.82
CA SER A 75 41.80 10.08 11.91
C SER A 75 41.94 8.61 12.32
N ASN A 76 43.12 8.20 12.80
CA ASN A 76 43.34 6.84 13.30
C ASN A 76 42.58 6.53 14.60
N LEU A 77 42.20 7.55 15.39
CA LEU A 77 41.46 7.42 16.65
C LEU A 77 39.94 7.41 16.46
N VAL A 78 39.46 7.86 15.30
CA VAL A 78 38.03 7.99 14.99
C VAL A 78 37.35 6.63 14.77
N GLY A 79 38.12 5.58 14.51
CA GLY A 79 37.62 4.21 14.33
C GLY A 79 36.89 4.03 12.98
N LYS A 80 36.91 2.80 12.44
CA LYS A 80 36.08 2.47 11.27
C LYS A 80 34.62 2.38 11.73
N PRO A 81 33.64 2.94 10.98
CA PRO A 81 32.24 2.67 11.25
C PRO A 81 32.06 1.14 11.29
N SER A 82 31.55 0.61 12.40
CA SER A 82 31.39 -0.83 12.55
C SER A 82 30.50 -1.36 11.43
N GLU A 83 30.86 -2.53 10.87
CA GLU A 83 30.10 -3.21 9.79
C GLU A 83 28.65 -3.55 10.20
N ASN A 84 28.31 -3.38 11.48
CA ASN A 84 27.01 -3.69 12.06
C ASN A 84 26.11 -2.45 12.15
N HIS A 85 25.91 -1.75 11.03
CA HIS A 85 24.82 -0.79 10.96
C HIS A 85 23.49 -1.55 11.11
N PRO A 86 22.53 -1.09 11.95
CA PRO A 86 21.26 -1.80 12.16
C PRO A 86 20.42 -1.95 10.88
N LEU A 87 20.78 -1.20 9.83
CA LEU A 87 20.14 -1.21 8.52
C LEU A 87 20.97 -1.93 7.44
N HIS A 88 22.06 -2.62 7.80
CA HIS A 88 22.94 -3.34 6.86
C HIS A 88 23.30 -2.46 5.64
N ASN A 89 23.31 -3.01 4.42
CA ASN A 89 23.59 -2.29 3.18
C ASN A 89 22.71 -1.04 2.96
N SER A 90 21.49 -0.99 3.51
CA SER A 90 20.60 0.17 3.37
C SER A 90 20.99 1.36 4.26
N GLY A 91 21.82 1.13 5.29
CA GLY A 91 22.43 2.20 6.08
C GLY A 91 23.45 3.02 5.30
N LEU A 92 24.15 2.38 4.35
CA LEU A 92 25.16 3.03 3.53
C LEU A 92 24.57 4.06 2.55
N LEU A 93 23.30 3.92 2.19
CA LEU A 93 22.58 4.89 1.35
C LEU A 93 22.42 6.26 2.01
N SER A 94 22.52 6.34 3.35
CA SER A 94 22.51 7.64 4.06
C SER A 94 23.85 8.36 4.01
N LEU A 95 24.92 7.63 3.68
CA LEU A 95 26.30 8.12 3.58
C LEU A 95 26.72 8.30 2.12
N ASP A 96 25.87 7.92 1.17
CA ASP A 96 26.14 8.01 -0.26
C ASP A 96 26.29 9.49 -0.65
N PRO A 97 27.47 9.94 -1.11
CA PRO A 97 27.65 11.29 -1.59
C PRO A 97 26.75 11.47 -2.81
N VAL A 98 25.64 12.20 -2.62
CA VAL A 98 24.59 12.41 -3.63
C VAL A 98 25.15 13.16 -4.83
N GLN A 99 25.80 12.44 -5.76
CA GLN A 99 26.23 12.99 -7.04
C GLN A 99 25.03 13.20 -7.96
N ASP A 100 24.00 12.36 -7.83
CA ASP A 100 22.87 12.28 -8.78
C ASP A 100 21.55 12.87 -8.25
N LYS A 101 21.60 13.75 -7.24
CA LYS A 101 20.46 14.46 -6.59
C LYS A 101 19.26 13.60 -6.14
N THR A 102 19.30 12.28 -6.30
CA THR A 102 18.18 11.37 -6.00
C THR A 102 18.28 10.92 -4.55
N PRO A 103 17.34 11.32 -3.66
CA PRO A 103 17.46 11.06 -2.23
C PRO A 103 16.98 9.65 -1.87
N LEU A 104 17.69 8.62 -2.34
CA LEU A 104 17.32 7.21 -2.25
C LEU A 104 17.00 6.74 -0.83
N TYR A 105 17.80 7.17 0.16
CA TYR A 105 17.57 6.83 1.57
C TYR A 105 16.20 7.33 2.06
N SER A 106 15.83 8.56 1.71
CA SER A 106 14.55 9.16 2.13
C SER A 106 13.35 8.43 1.52
N GLN A 107 13.46 8.04 0.25
CA GLN A 107 12.42 7.30 -0.46
C GLN A 107 12.26 5.89 0.10
N LEU A 108 13.39 5.20 0.37
CA LEU A 108 13.38 3.88 0.98
C LEU A 108 12.75 3.92 2.38
N LEU A 109 13.08 4.92 3.18
CA LEU A 109 12.48 5.11 4.50
C LEU A 109 10.96 5.35 4.41
N GLN A 110 10.52 6.16 3.44
CA GLN A 110 9.10 6.41 3.19
C GLN A 110 8.36 5.13 2.76
N ALA A 111 8.95 4.35 1.85
CA ALA A 111 8.40 3.07 1.42
C ALA A 111 8.30 2.09 2.58
N TYR A 112 9.33 2.00 3.43
CA TYR A 112 9.31 1.15 4.63
C TYR A 112 8.20 1.57 5.62
N LYS A 113 8.07 2.87 5.90
CA LYS A 113 6.99 3.40 6.75
C LYS A 113 5.61 3.07 6.18
N TRP A 114 5.43 3.23 4.88
CA TRP A 114 4.17 2.91 4.21
C TRP A 114 3.84 1.42 4.30
N SER A 115 4.81 0.54 4.00
CA SER A 115 4.64 -0.91 4.10
C SER A 115 4.27 -1.37 5.51
N ASN A 116 4.92 -0.83 6.54
CA ASN A 116 4.56 -1.13 7.94
C ASN A 116 3.14 -0.68 8.27
N LYS A 117 2.74 0.53 7.84
CA LYS A 117 1.38 1.04 8.06
C LYS A 117 0.33 0.18 7.34
N LEU A 118 0.62 -0.25 6.11
CA LEU A 118 -0.23 -1.16 5.35
C LEU A 118 -0.38 -2.51 6.07
N GLN A 119 0.73 -3.11 6.50
CA GLN A 119 0.74 -4.39 7.24
C GLN A 119 -0.11 -4.29 8.51
N TYR A 120 0.02 -3.19 9.26
CA TYR A 120 -0.77 -2.94 10.47
C TYR A 120 -2.27 -2.83 10.17
N HIS A 121 -2.67 -2.01 9.21
CA HIS A 121 -4.09 -1.86 8.84
C HIS A 121 -4.67 -3.14 8.23
N ALA A 122 -3.91 -3.86 7.41
CA ALA A 122 -4.30 -5.16 6.88
C ALA A 122 -4.49 -6.19 8.01
N GLY A 123 -3.63 -6.17 9.04
CA GLY A 123 -3.77 -6.97 10.25
C GLY A 123 -5.05 -6.65 11.02
N LEU A 124 -5.35 -5.36 11.23
CA LEU A 124 -6.61 -4.93 11.87
C LEU A 124 -7.83 -5.35 11.06
N ALA A 125 -7.82 -5.12 9.74
CA ALA A 125 -8.90 -5.50 8.84
C ALA A 125 -9.10 -7.03 8.84
N SER A 126 -8.02 -7.79 8.75
CA SER A 126 -8.06 -9.26 8.90
C SER A 126 -8.62 -9.68 10.25
N GLY A 127 -8.24 -9.00 11.33
CA GLY A 127 -8.82 -9.19 12.66
C GLY A 127 -10.32 -8.97 12.67
N LEU A 128 -10.81 -7.84 12.16
CA LEU A 128 -12.24 -7.51 12.09
C LEU A 128 -13.03 -8.49 11.22
N LEU A 129 -12.49 -8.87 10.05
CA LEU A 129 -13.10 -9.84 9.14
C LEU A 129 -13.17 -11.24 9.77
N ASN A 130 -12.14 -11.65 10.53
CA ASN A 130 -12.12 -12.93 11.22
C ASN A 130 -12.89 -12.94 12.54
N GLN A 131 -13.09 -11.78 13.18
CA GLN A 131 -13.74 -11.65 14.48
C GLN A 131 -15.25 -11.87 14.44
N GLN A 132 -15.85 -11.97 13.26
CA GLN A 132 -17.25 -12.34 13.00
C GLN A 132 -18.19 -12.15 14.21
N SER A 133 -18.37 -10.90 14.68
CA SER A 133 -19.20 -10.58 15.85
C SER A 133 -20.69 -10.83 15.61
N LEU A 134 -21.06 -11.08 14.35
CA LEU A 134 -22.38 -11.56 13.96
C LEU A 134 -22.46 -13.07 14.23
N LYS A 135 -22.66 -13.45 15.49
CA LYS A 135 -23.23 -14.77 15.83
C LYS A 135 -24.61 -14.89 15.18
N ARG A 136 -24.67 -15.37 13.94
CA ARG A 136 -25.91 -15.60 13.20
C ARG A 136 -25.79 -16.89 12.35
N SER A 137 -26.02 -18.01 13.03
CA SER A 137 -26.69 -19.23 12.55
C SER A 137 -26.32 -19.86 11.19
N ALA A 138 -25.05 -20.07 10.87
CA ALA A 138 -24.66 -21.04 9.82
C ALA A 138 -23.76 -22.19 10.31
N ASN A 139 -23.33 -22.16 11.59
CA ASN A 139 -22.44 -23.19 12.16
C ASN A 139 -23.15 -24.26 13.00
N GLN A 140 -24.47 -24.39 12.91
CA GLN A 140 -25.20 -25.54 13.50
C GLN A 140 -25.39 -26.69 12.49
N MET A 141 -24.41 -26.91 11.62
CA MET A 141 -24.23 -28.20 10.96
C MET A 141 -23.02 -28.85 11.61
N GLY A 142 -23.30 -29.82 12.49
CA GLY A 142 -22.36 -30.40 13.43
C GLY A 142 -21.14 -31.03 12.77
N VAL A 143 -19.95 -30.52 13.12
CA VAL A 143 -18.71 -31.31 13.14
C VAL A 143 -17.73 -30.69 14.13
N SER A 144 -17.20 -31.55 15.00
CA SER A 144 -16.33 -31.24 16.13
C SER A 144 -15.14 -30.34 15.76
N ALA A 145 -14.94 -29.27 16.54
CA ALA A 145 -13.90 -28.25 16.36
C ALA A 145 -12.44 -28.79 16.45
N LYS A 146 -12.23 -30.07 16.81
CA LYS A 146 -10.89 -30.65 17.02
C LYS A 146 -10.17 -31.14 15.75
N ARG A 147 -10.76 -31.01 14.56
CA ARG A 147 -10.15 -31.48 13.29
C ARG A 147 -10.28 -30.48 12.14
N ARG A 148 -10.14 -29.17 12.38
CA ARG A 148 -9.98 -28.22 11.28
C ARG A 148 -8.48 -28.04 10.99
N PRO A 149 -7.98 -28.44 9.81
CA PRO A 149 -6.65 -28.00 9.36
C PRO A 149 -6.62 -26.48 9.38
N LYS A 150 -5.50 -25.87 9.78
CA LYS A 150 -5.25 -24.44 9.52
C LYS A 150 -5.29 -24.25 8.00
N ALA A 151 -6.46 -23.89 7.48
CA ALA A 151 -6.62 -23.60 6.07
C ALA A 151 -5.84 -22.31 5.79
N GLN A 152 -4.74 -22.48 5.06
CA GLN A 152 -4.11 -21.40 4.31
C GLN A 152 -5.22 -20.68 3.51
N PRO A 153 -5.22 -19.34 3.40
CA PRO A 153 -6.24 -18.62 2.65
C PRO A 153 -6.01 -18.85 1.15
N THR A 154 -6.48 -19.99 0.64
CA THR A 154 -6.37 -20.43 -0.76
C THR A 154 -7.43 -19.82 -1.65
N THR A 155 -8.24 -18.88 -1.16
CA THR A 155 -9.32 -18.23 -1.93
C THR A 155 -8.83 -17.47 -3.17
N LEU A 156 -7.56 -17.05 -3.18
CA LEU A 156 -6.92 -16.26 -4.25
C LEU A 156 -6.10 -17.10 -5.25
N VAL A 157 -5.92 -18.41 -4.97
CA VAL A 157 -5.10 -19.33 -5.79
C VAL A 157 -5.85 -20.64 -5.96
N LEU A 158 -7.03 -20.57 -6.58
CA LEU A 158 -7.78 -21.76 -7.00
C LEU A 158 -7.58 -22.02 -8.49
N PRO A 159 -7.49 -23.31 -8.92
CA PRO A 159 -7.45 -23.66 -10.33
C PRO A 159 -8.67 -23.09 -11.09
N PRO A 160 -8.50 -22.60 -12.32
CA PRO A 160 -9.61 -22.04 -13.12
C PRO A 160 -10.79 -23.02 -13.30
N GLN A 161 -10.50 -24.31 -13.46
CA GLN A 161 -11.53 -25.37 -13.62
C GLN A 161 -12.45 -25.45 -12.39
N TYR A 162 -11.90 -25.32 -11.18
CA TYR A 162 -12.70 -25.33 -9.96
C TYR A 162 -13.67 -24.14 -9.92
N VAL A 163 -13.19 -22.96 -10.34
CA VAL A 163 -14.02 -21.75 -10.45
C VAL A 163 -15.15 -21.99 -11.45
N ASP A 164 -14.83 -22.53 -12.63
CA ASP A 164 -15.81 -22.83 -13.68
C ASP A 164 -16.89 -23.78 -13.17
N ASP A 165 -16.51 -24.84 -12.46
CA ASP A 165 -17.45 -25.80 -11.89
C ASP A 165 -18.36 -25.17 -10.84
N VAL A 166 -17.84 -24.29 -9.99
CA VAL A 166 -18.64 -23.56 -9.00
C VAL A 166 -19.63 -22.63 -9.70
N ILE A 167 -19.18 -21.86 -10.69
CA ILE A 167 -20.03 -20.94 -11.45
C ILE A 167 -21.10 -21.70 -12.23
N ASN A 168 -20.74 -22.80 -12.90
CA ASN A 168 -21.69 -23.65 -13.64
C ASN A 168 -22.75 -24.28 -12.72
N ARG A 169 -22.38 -24.67 -11.49
CA ARG A 169 -23.35 -25.13 -10.49
C ARG A 169 -24.31 -24.02 -10.09
N ILE A 170 -23.80 -22.80 -9.91
CA ILE A 170 -24.61 -21.64 -9.53
C ILE A 170 -25.56 -21.23 -10.66
N ASP A 171 -25.10 -21.21 -11.92
CA ASP A 171 -25.91 -20.88 -13.08
C ASP A 171 -27.12 -21.84 -13.20
N ARG A 172 -26.89 -23.14 -13.01
CA ARG A 172 -27.97 -24.15 -12.98
C ARG A 172 -28.96 -23.98 -11.82
N MET A 173 -28.55 -23.37 -10.71
CA MET A 173 -29.44 -23.13 -9.56
C MET A 173 -30.41 -21.97 -9.79
N PHE A 174 -30.13 -21.07 -10.74
CA PHE A 174 -30.91 -19.84 -10.94
C PHE A 174 -31.35 -19.69 -12.40
N PRO A 175 -32.40 -20.39 -12.86
CA PRO A 175 -32.85 -20.35 -14.26
C PRO A 175 -33.25 -18.97 -14.78
N GLU A 176 -33.63 -18.03 -13.89
CA GLU A 176 -34.03 -16.66 -14.23
C GLU A 176 -32.84 -15.69 -14.35
N MET A 177 -31.63 -16.16 -14.07
CA MET A 177 -30.38 -15.41 -14.11
C MET A 177 -29.45 -16.10 -15.10
N SER A 178 -28.91 -15.38 -16.08
CA SER A 178 -27.89 -15.94 -16.97
C SER A 178 -26.50 -15.44 -16.57
N ILE A 179 -25.55 -16.35 -16.44
CA ILE A 179 -24.17 -16.04 -16.05
C ILE A 179 -23.24 -16.35 -17.22
N GLN A 180 -22.63 -15.31 -17.80
CA GLN A 180 -21.59 -15.46 -18.82
C GLN A 180 -20.21 -15.25 -18.19
N LEU A 181 -19.35 -16.25 -18.27
CA LEU A 181 -17.99 -16.20 -17.75
C LEU A 181 -16.98 -15.87 -18.85
N SER A 182 -16.11 -14.89 -18.59
CA SER A 182 -15.02 -14.48 -19.47
C SER A 182 -13.71 -14.26 -18.70
N ARG A 183 -12.57 -14.42 -19.35
CA ARG A 183 -11.23 -14.24 -18.75
C ARG A 183 -10.32 -13.40 -19.66
N PRO A 184 -10.57 -12.08 -19.78
CA PRO A 184 -9.79 -11.25 -20.70
C PRO A 184 -8.32 -11.06 -20.28
N ASN A 185 -8.01 -11.19 -18.97
CA ASN A 185 -6.68 -10.92 -18.41
C ASN A 185 -6.04 -12.17 -17.77
N GLY A 186 -6.26 -13.36 -18.33
CA GLY A 186 -5.66 -14.61 -17.85
C GLY A 186 -6.46 -15.29 -16.75
N THR A 187 -6.09 -15.15 -15.47
CA THR A 187 -6.66 -15.94 -14.36
C THR A 187 -7.88 -15.30 -13.68
N SER A 188 -8.06 -13.98 -13.79
CA SER A 188 -9.23 -13.29 -13.24
C SER A 188 -10.49 -13.60 -14.04
N ALA A 189 -11.51 -14.07 -13.32
CA ALA A 189 -12.82 -14.37 -13.89
C ALA A 189 -13.68 -13.11 -13.89
N MET A 190 -14.31 -12.82 -15.02
CA MET A 190 -15.28 -11.76 -15.18
C MET A 190 -16.63 -12.37 -15.53
N LEU A 191 -17.60 -12.20 -14.66
CA LEU A 191 -18.96 -12.67 -14.86
C LEU A 191 -19.83 -11.51 -15.33
N LEU A 192 -20.47 -11.68 -16.48
CA LEU A 192 -21.61 -10.88 -16.89
C LEU A 192 -22.88 -11.62 -16.49
N VAL A 193 -23.53 -11.15 -15.44
CA VAL A 193 -24.78 -11.70 -14.92
C VAL A 193 -25.93 -10.85 -15.44
N THR A 194 -26.85 -11.44 -16.20
CA THR A 194 -28.06 -10.76 -16.66
C THR A 194 -29.26 -11.27 -15.88
N LEU A 195 -30.00 -10.35 -15.24
CA LEU A 195 -31.16 -10.68 -14.42
C LEU A 195 -32.44 -10.23 -15.13
N GLY A 196 -33.06 -11.16 -15.86
CA GLY A 196 -34.24 -10.89 -16.69
C GLY A 196 -34.06 -9.67 -17.60
N LYS A 197 -35.05 -8.78 -17.61
CA LYS A 197 -35.02 -7.48 -18.31
C LYS A 197 -34.80 -6.30 -17.36
N VAL A 198 -34.23 -6.55 -16.17
CA VAL A 198 -34.09 -5.53 -15.11
C VAL A 198 -32.70 -4.91 -15.16
N LEU A 199 -31.66 -5.74 -15.02
CA LEU A 199 -30.29 -5.27 -14.85
C LEU A 199 -29.26 -6.26 -15.38
N LYS A 200 -28.07 -5.74 -15.66
CA LYS A 200 -26.85 -6.46 -16.01
C LYS A 200 -25.79 -6.15 -14.97
N VAL A 201 -25.07 -7.16 -14.51
CA VAL A 201 -24.07 -7.02 -13.45
C VAL A 201 -22.76 -7.57 -13.94
N ILE A 202 -21.71 -6.78 -13.76
CA ILE A 202 -20.34 -7.22 -13.98
C ILE A 202 -19.76 -7.56 -12.61
N VAL A 203 -19.39 -8.82 -12.41
CA VAL A 203 -18.70 -9.27 -11.21
C VAL A 203 -17.27 -9.64 -11.60
N VAL A 204 -16.31 -8.90 -11.06
CA VAL A 204 -14.88 -9.15 -11.25
C VAL A 204 -14.39 -9.99 -10.07
N MET A 205 -13.86 -11.17 -10.39
CA MET A 205 -13.41 -12.16 -9.43
C MET A 205 -11.95 -12.52 -9.64
N ARG A 206 -11.23 -12.71 -8.53
CA ARG A 206 -9.92 -13.36 -8.51
C ARG A 206 -10.10 -14.71 -7.85
N SER A 207 -10.05 -15.79 -8.65
CA SER A 207 -10.55 -17.10 -8.22
C SER A 207 -12.01 -17.01 -7.74
N LEU A 208 -12.31 -17.29 -6.46
CA LEU A 208 -13.67 -17.16 -5.90
C LEU A 208 -13.85 -15.93 -5.01
N PHE A 209 -12.83 -15.08 -4.93
CA PHE A 209 -12.92 -13.81 -4.25
C PHE A 209 -13.53 -12.78 -5.21
N ILE A 210 -14.67 -12.21 -4.83
CA ILE A 210 -15.29 -11.10 -5.57
C ILE A 210 -14.55 -9.82 -5.16
N ASP A 211 -13.92 -9.17 -6.14
CA ASP A 211 -13.13 -7.95 -5.93
C ASP A 211 -13.99 -6.70 -6.19
N ARG A 212 -14.76 -6.73 -7.27
CA ARG A 212 -15.62 -5.62 -7.68
C ARG A 212 -16.92 -6.11 -8.26
N THR A 213 -17.99 -5.37 -7.97
CA THR A 213 -19.29 -5.55 -8.64
C THR A 213 -19.74 -4.21 -9.19
N ILE A 214 -20.26 -4.20 -10.42
CA ILE A 214 -20.85 -3.03 -11.06
C ILE A 214 -22.22 -3.42 -11.60
N VAL A 215 -23.25 -2.67 -11.23
CA VAL A 215 -24.62 -2.89 -11.70
C VAL A 215 -24.97 -1.82 -12.72
N LYS A 216 -25.45 -2.25 -13.89
CA LYS A 216 -26.00 -1.41 -14.94
C LYS A 216 -27.42 -1.85 -15.28
N GLY A 217 -28.23 -0.94 -15.81
CA GLY A 217 -29.56 -1.24 -16.31
C GLY A 217 -29.52 -2.15 -17.52
N TYR A 218 -30.61 -2.89 -17.76
CA TYR A 218 -30.69 -3.84 -18.87
C TYR A 218 -30.44 -3.18 -20.24
N SER A 219 -30.93 -1.96 -20.42
CA SER A 219 -30.77 -1.18 -21.65
C SER A 219 -29.40 -0.51 -21.81
N GLU A 220 -28.55 -0.54 -20.78
CA GLU A 220 -27.23 0.10 -20.85
C GLU A 220 -26.20 -0.79 -21.54
N ASN A 221 -25.24 -0.13 -22.21
CA ASN A 221 -24.10 -0.78 -22.80
C ASN A 221 -23.11 -1.19 -21.71
N VAL A 222 -22.79 -2.48 -21.72
CA VAL A 222 -21.85 -3.10 -20.77
C VAL A 222 -20.49 -3.35 -21.42
N TYR A 223 -20.41 -3.13 -22.74
CA TYR A 223 -19.18 -3.23 -23.51
C TYR A 223 -18.65 -1.83 -23.86
N THR A 224 -17.34 -1.66 -23.79
CA THR A 224 -16.59 -0.52 -24.33
C THR A 224 -16.57 -0.61 -25.86
N GLU A 225 -16.20 0.48 -26.53
CA GLU A 225 -16.01 0.56 -27.99
C GLU A 225 -15.10 -0.55 -28.55
N ASP A 226 -14.13 -1.00 -27.75
CA ASP A 226 -13.21 -2.10 -28.08
C ASP A 226 -13.82 -3.52 -27.92
N GLY A 227 -15.11 -3.64 -27.60
CA GLY A 227 -15.80 -4.92 -27.38
C GLY A 227 -15.47 -5.61 -26.04
N LYS A 228 -14.71 -4.97 -25.15
CA LYS A 228 -14.40 -5.47 -23.80
C LYS A 228 -15.46 -5.05 -22.80
N LEU A 229 -15.65 -5.82 -21.72
CA LEU A 229 -16.56 -5.44 -20.63
C LEU A 229 -16.05 -4.17 -19.90
N ASP A 230 -16.93 -3.19 -19.73
CA ASP A 230 -16.63 -1.92 -19.08
C ASP A 230 -16.70 -2.04 -17.55
N ILE A 231 -15.53 -2.26 -16.93
CA ILE A 231 -15.36 -2.41 -15.47
C ILE A 231 -15.08 -1.09 -14.74
N TRP A 232 -15.18 0.05 -15.43
CA TRP A 232 -14.77 1.35 -14.88
C TRP A 232 -15.94 2.31 -14.76
N SER A 233 -16.82 2.35 -15.75
CA SER A 233 -17.90 3.32 -15.76
C SER A 233 -19.06 2.88 -14.87
N LYS A 234 -19.60 3.85 -14.13
CA LYS A 234 -20.83 3.69 -13.36
C LYS A 234 -22.04 3.61 -14.30
N SER A 235 -23.15 3.11 -13.79
CA SER A 235 -24.45 3.22 -14.48
C SER A 235 -24.87 4.67 -14.61
N ASN A 236 -25.59 4.99 -15.69
CA ASN A 236 -26.24 6.29 -15.91
C ASN A 236 -27.45 6.50 -14.99
N TYR A 237 -28.04 5.44 -14.44
CA TYR A 237 -29.20 5.53 -13.58
C TYR A 237 -28.81 5.45 -12.09
N GLN A 238 -29.30 6.40 -11.31
CA GLN A 238 -29.03 6.49 -9.87
C GLN A 238 -29.46 5.23 -9.11
N VAL A 239 -30.55 4.59 -9.51
CA VAL A 239 -31.04 3.34 -8.92
C VAL A 239 -29.95 2.27 -8.94
N PHE A 240 -29.30 2.04 -10.09
CA PHE A 240 -28.28 0.99 -10.21
C PHE A 240 -26.94 1.40 -9.58
N GLN A 241 -26.63 2.70 -9.51
CA GLN A 241 -25.50 3.18 -8.71
C GLN A 241 -25.71 2.80 -7.23
N LYS A 242 -26.91 3.04 -6.67
CA LYS A 242 -27.26 2.63 -5.31
C LYS A 242 -27.18 1.12 -5.11
N VAL A 243 -27.69 0.32 -6.06
CA VAL A 243 -27.56 -1.14 -5.98
C VAL A 243 -26.09 -1.59 -6.01
N THR A 244 -25.22 -0.89 -6.73
CA THR A 244 -23.76 -1.15 -6.75
C THR A 244 -23.14 -0.89 -5.37
N ASP A 245 -23.53 0.19 -4.69
CA ASP A 245 -23.08 0.47 -3.32
C ASP A 245 -23.57 -0.60 -2.34
N HIS A 246 -24.82 -1.05 -2.48
CA HIS A 246 -25.39 -2.14 -1.68
C HIS A 246 -24.69 -3.47 -1.94
N ALA A 247 -24.29 -3.75 -3.19
CA ALA A 247 -23.52 -4.94 -3.53
C ALA A 247 -22.15 -4.96 -2.87
N THR A 248 -21.50 -3.79 -2.76
CA THR A 248 -20.23 -3.64 -2.02
C THR A 248 -20.43 -3.95 -0.54
N THR A 249 -21.55 -3.51 0.05
CA THR A 249 -21.91 -3.84 1.43
C THR A 249 -22.24 -5.32 1.61
N ALA A 250 -22.95 -5.92 0.66
CA ALA A 250 -23.31 -7.34 0.65
C ALA A 250 -22.07 -8.24 0.60
N LEU A 251 -21.06 -7.84 -0.20
CA LEU A 251 -19.79 -8.55 -0.29
C LEU A 251 -19.08 -8.63 1.07
N LEU A 252 -19.02 -7.51 1.80
CA LEU A 252 -18.46 -7.49 3.15
C LEU A 252 -19.27 -8.33 4.13
N HIS A 253 -20.61 -8.35 3.98
CA HIS A 253 -21.49 -9.14 4.84
C HIS A 253 -21.31 -10.65 4.66
N TYR A 254 -21.23 -11.11 3.41
CA TYR A 254 -21.10 -12.54 3.10
C TYR A 254 -19.68 -13.06 3.20
N GLN A 255 -18.69 -12.19 3.44
CA GLN A 255 -17.29 -12.55 3.42
C GLN A 255 -16.97 -13.66 4.43
N LEU A 256 -16.64 -14.85 3.90
CA LEU A 256 -16.29 -16.02 4.69
C LEU A 256 -15.04 -16.68 4.09
N PRO A 257 -13.82 -16.28 4.53
CA PRO A 257 -12.57 -16.72 3.92
C PRO A 257 -12.37 -18.24 3.89
N GLN A 258 -13.05 -18.96 4.77
CA GLN A 258 -12.96 -20.42 4.92
C GLN A 258 -13.90 -21.19 3.99
N MET A 259 -14.94 -20.56 3.42
CA MET A 259 -15.90 -21.21 2.53
C MET A 259 -16.26 -20.29 1.35
N PRO A 260 -15.32 -20.04 0.41
CA PRO A 260 -15.53 -19.10 -0.69
C PRO A 260 -16.70 -19.47 -1.61
N ASP A 261 -16.99 -20.76 -1.82
CA ASP A 261 -18.14 -21.21 -2.62
C ASP A 261 -19.48 -20.72 -2.05
N VAL A 262 -19.58 -20.72 -0.72
CA VAL A 262 -20.77 -20.28 0.00
C VAL A 262 -20.93 -18.77 -0.13
N VAL A 263 -19.82 -18.01 -0.15
CA VAL A 263 -19.83 -16.56 -0.36
C VAL A 263 -20.44 -16.23 -1.72
N VAL A 264 -19.90 -16.83 -2.80
CA VAL A 264 -20.38 -16.57 -4.16
C VAL A 264 -21.85 -16.98 -4.30
N ARG A 265 -22.25 -18.14 -3.76
CA ARG A 265 -23.65 -18.58 -3.78
C ARG A 265 -24.57 -17.62 -3.03
N SER A 266 -24.20 -17.19 -1.83
CA SER A 266 -25.02 -16.29 -1.01
C SER A 266 -25.17 -14.93 -1.69
N PHE A 267 -24.08 -14.42 -2.26
CA PHE A 267 -24.08 -13.20 -3.04
C PHE A 267 -24.98 -13.28 -4.27
N MET A 268 -24.90 -14.36 -5.05
CA MET A 268 -25.77 -14.56 -6.23
C MET A 268 -27.24 -14.73 -5.85
N THR A 269 -27.52 -15.38 -4.72
CA THR A 269 -28.88 -15.49 -4.17
C THR A 269 -29.44 -14.11 -3.80
N TRP A 270 -28.63 -13.29 -3.12
CA TRP A 270 -28.99 -11.92 -2.80
C TRP A 270 -29.19 -11.09 -4.07
N LEU A 271 -28.31 -11.23 -5.07
CA LEU A 271 -28.44 -10.50 -6.33
C LEU A 271 -29.71 -10.88 -7.09
N ARG A 272 -30.11 -12.16 -7.08
CA ARG A 272 -31.35 -12.62 -7.69
C ARG A 272 -32.58 -11.90 -7.13
N SER A 273 -32.57 -11.48 -5.86
CA SER A 273 -33.71 -10.77 -5.25
C SER A 273 -34.06 -9.44 -5.95
N TYR A 274 -33.15 -8.90 -6.76
CA TYR A 274 -33.40 -7.70 -7.58
C TYR A 274 -34.20 -7.98 -8.85
N ILE A 275 -34.58 -9.22 -9.15
CA ILE A 275 -35.44 -9.52 -10.30
C ILE A 275 -36.81 -8.82 -10.16
N LYS A 276 -37.24 -8.57 -8.92
CA LYS A 276 -38.45 -7.81 -8.59
C LYS A 276 -38.15 -6.37 -8.15
N LEU A 277 -37.02 -5.78 -8.56
CA LEU A 277 -36.60 -4.43 -8.11
C LEU A 277 -37.70 -3.37 -8.26
N PHE A 278 -38.38 -3.36 -9.40
CA PHE A 278 -39.47 -2.41 -9.70
C PHE A 278 -40.88 -2.98 -9.39
N GLN A 279 -40.97 -4.23 -8.93
CA GLN A 279 -42.24 -4.96 -8.73
C GLN A 279 -42.51 -5.27 -7.26
N ALA A 280 -41.52 -5.14 -6.38
CA ALA A 280 -41.68 -5.38 -4.95
C ALA A 280 -41.88 -4.04 -4.22
N PRO A 281 -42.98 -3.87 -3.44
CA PRO A 281 -43.12 -2.73 -2.57
C PRO A 281 -42.16 -2.84 -1.38
N CYS A 282 -41.86 -1.71 -0.74
CA CYS A 282 -41.09 -1.70 0.49
C CYS A 282 -41.88 -2.39 1.62
N GLN A 283 -41.27 -3.34 2.32
CA GLN A 283 -41.95 -4.08 3.40
C GLN A 283 -42.33 -3.19 4.61
N ARG A 284 -41.60 -2.08 4.83
CA ARG A 284 -41.87 -1.19 5.97
C ARG A 284 -42.96 -0.15 5.68
N CYS A 285 -42.92 0.50 4.52
CA CYS A 285 -43.85 1.59 4.19
C CYS A 285 -44.92 1.23 3.14
N GLY A 286 -44.85 0.03 2.55
CA GLY A 286 -45.80 -0.46 1.54
C GLY A 286 -45.72 0.25 0.17
N LYS A 287 -44.88 1.28 0.01
CA LYS A 287 -44.76 2.06 -1.22
C LYS A 287 -43.76 1.44 -2.20
N PHE A 288 -44.03 1.61 -3.49
CA PHE A 288 -43.15 1.20 -4.60
C PHE A 288 -42.04 2.21 -4.90
N LEU A 289 -42.24 3.48 -4.56
CA LEU A 289 -41.28 4.55 -4.80
C LEU A 289 -41.22 5.47 -3.58
N GLN A 290 -40.02 5.90 -3.25
CA GLN A 290 -39.73 6.97 -2.30
C GLN A 290 -38.65 7.86 -2.91
N ASP A 291 -38.91 9.16 -3.00
CA ASP A 291 -38.02 10.15 -3.63
C ASP A 291 -37.59 9.78 -5.06
N GLY A 292 -38.50 9.15 -5.81
CA GLY A 292 -38.26 8.69 -7.18
C GLY A 292 -37.43 7.41 -7.30
N LEU A 293 -37.03 6.79 -6.19
CA LEU A 293 -36.26 5.55 -6.17
C LEU A 293 -37.12 4.37 -5.68
N PRO A 294 -36.99 3.18 -6.29
CA PRO A 294 -37.62 1.97 -5.77
C PRO A 294 -36.91 1.51 -4.48
N PRO A 295 -37.45 0.48 -3.80
CA PRO A 295 -36.77 -0.15 -2.68
C PRO A 295 -35.46 -0.79 -3.16
N THR A 296 -34.35 -0.06 -3.08
CA THR A 296 -33.04 -0.53 -3.54
C THR A 296 -32.33 -1.41 -2.52
N TRP A 297 -32.68 -1.33 -1.24
CA TRP A 297 -32.06 -2.16 -0.20
C TRP A 297 -32.69 -3.54 -0.19
N ARG A 298 -31.86 -4.57 0.04
CA ARG A 298 -32.27 -5.96 0.24
C ARG A 298 -31.65 -6.46 1.52
N ASP A 299 -32.47 -6.88 2.47
CA ASP A 299 -31.96 -7.48 3.70
C ASP A 299 -31.12 -8.72 3.38
N PHE A 300 -29.95 -8.84 4.04
CA PHE A 300 -28.99 -9.88 3.70
C PHE A 300 -29.42 -11.30 4.12
N ARG A 301 -30.49 -11.44 4.92
CA ARG A 301 -31.02 -12.73 5.37
C ARG A 301 -32.38 -13.03 4.77
N THR A 302 -33.32 -12.10 4.89
CA THR A 302 -34.70 -12.33 4.42
C THR A 302 -34.87 -12.01 2.94
N LEU A 303 -33.93 -11.26 2.33
CA LEU A 303 -33.98 -10.77 0.96
C LEU A 303 -35.16 -9.83 0.69
N GLU A 304 -35.77 -9.32 1.75
CA GLU A 304 -36.89 -8.39 1.69
C GLU A 304 -36.46 -7.01 1.20
N ALA A 305 -37.38 -6.34 0.50
CA ALA A 305 -37.15 -5.09 -0.18
C ALA A 305 -37.45 -3.88 0.73
N PHE A 306 -36.48 -2.97 0.87
CA PHE A 306 -36.63 -1.73 1.65
C PHE A 306 -36.10 -0.51 0.88
N HIS A 307 -36.66 0.67 1.16
CA HIS A 307 -36.00 1.93 0.81
C HIS A 307 -34.79 2.17 1.72
N ASP A 308 -33.84 2.99 1.26
CA ASP A 308 -32.61 3.31 1.99
C ASP A 308 -32.89 3.88 3.40
N THR A 309 -33.92 4.73 3.49
CA THR A 309 -34.40 5.34 4.76
C THR A 309 -35.21 4.39 5.63
N CYS A 310 -35.76 3.32 5.06
CA CYS A 310 -36.64 2.37 5.71
C CYS A 310 -35.90 1.13 6.26
N ARG A 311 -34.57 1.18 6.30
CA ARG A 311 -33.70 0.07 6.77
C ARG A 311 -33.77 -0.19 8.27
N GLN A 312 -34.06 0.84 9.07
CA GLN A 312 -34.18 0.76 10.53
C GLN A 312 -35.56 0.27 10.98
#